data_AF-A0A5J4J2A6-F1
#
_entry.id   AF-A0A5J4J2A6-F1
#
_cell.length_a   1.000
_cell.length_b   1.000
_cell.length_c   1.000
_cell.angle_alpha   90.00
_cell.angle_beta   90.00
_cell.angle_gamma   90.00
#
_symmetry.space_group_name_H-M   'P 1'
#
loop_
_entity.id
_entity.type
_entity.pdbx_description
1 polymer ?
#
loop_
_entity_poly.entity_id
_entity_poly.type
_entity_poly.pdbx_seq_one_letter_code
_entity_poly.pdbx_strand_id
1 'polypeptide(L)' 'MPKWFHKKTRLEKLQDKYRKLMRTSFECSVKNSSKSCDAKKKASEIYEEIEYLKLKRADK' A
#
# COMPACT_ATOMS: atom_id res chain seq x y z
N MET A 1 -8.94 -29.33 -3.58
CA MET A 1 -9.89 -28.33 -4.14
C MET A 1 -9.10 -27.09 -4.53
N PRO A 2 -9.05 -26.69 -5.81
CA PRO A 2 -8.11 -25.66 -6.24
C PRO A 2 -8.63 -24.29 -5.79
N LYS A 3 -7.92 -23.66 -4.85
CA LYS A 3 -8.14 -22.29 -4.34
C LYS A 3 -7.85 -21.20 -5.40
N TRP A 4 -8.21 -21.42 -6.66
CA TRP A 4 -7.48 -20.80 -7.77
C TRP A 4 -7.99 -19.45 -8.28
N PHE A 5 -9.01 -18.83 -7.68
CA PHE A 5 -9.43 -17.45 -8.03
C PHE A 5 -10.05 -16.66 -6.87
N HIS A 6 -9.35 -16.51 -5.75
CA HIS A 6 -9.79 -15.52 -4.77
C HIS A 6 -9.44 -14.13 -5.31
N LYS A 7 -10.47 -13.34 -5.67
CA LYS A 7 -10.29 -11.92 -5.99
C LYS A 7 -9.64 -11.25 -4.79
N LYS A 8 -8.51 -10.56 -5.02
CA LYS A 8 -7.83 -9.76 -3.98
C LYS A 8 -8.86 -8.90 -3.26
N THR A 9 -8.89 -9.01 -1.94
CA THR A 9 -9.71 -8.15 -1.08
C THR A 9 -9.28 -6.69 -1.23
N ARG A 10 -10.15 -5.75 -0.83
CA ARG A 10 -9.80 -4.33 -0.85
C ARG A 10 -8.52 -4.04 -0.04
N LEU A 11 -8.37 -4.71 1.11
CA LEU A 11 -7.18 -4.60 1.95
C LEU A 11 -5.91 -5.07 1.24
N GLU A 12 -5.95 -6.23 0.58
CA GLU A 12 -4.81 -6.76 -0.18
C GLU A 12 -4.44 -5.86 -1.37
N LYS A 13 -5.43 -5.25 -2.04
CA LYS A 13 -5.18 -4.28 -3.11
C LYS A 13 -4.47 -3.03 -2.58
N LEU A 14 -4.87 -2.55 -1.41
CA LEU A 14 -4.23 -1.38 -0.77
C LEU A 14 -2.81 -1.71 -0.32
N GLN A 15 -2.58 -2.88 0.27
CA GLN A 15 -1.24 -3.35 0.64
C GLN A 15 -0.31 -3.50 -0.58
N ASP A 16 -0.82 -4.02 -1.70
CA ASP A 16 -0.07 -4.12 -2.95
C ASP A 16 0.32 -2.73 -3.49
N LYS A 17 -0.61 -1.77 -3.43
CA LYS A 17 -0.38 -0.38 -3.85
C LYS A 17 0.63 0.33 -2.95
N TYR A 18 0.52 0.15 -1.63
CA TYR A 18 1.48 0.65 -0.66
C TYR A 18 2.89 0.12 -0.95
N ARG A 19 3.03 -1.20 -1.14
CA ARG A 19 4.32 -1.84 -1.43
C ARG A 19 4.94 -1.31 -2.72
N LYS A 20 4.13 -1.12 -3.78
CA LYS A 20 4.61 -0.54 -5.04
C LYS A 20 5.12 0.88 -4.84
N LEU A 21 4.38 1.74 -4.15
CA LEU A 21 4.78 3.13 -3.90
C LEU A 21 6.04 3.22 -3.03
N MET A 22 6.15 2.40 -1.98
CA MET A 22 7.36 2.30 -1.17
C MET A 22 8.56 1.85 -1.99
N ARG A 23 8.41 0.81 -2.82
CA ARG A 23 9.47 0.35 -3.72
C ARG A 23 9.91 1.45 -4.69
N THR A 24 8.95 2.12 -5.34
CA THR A 24 9.24 3.24 -6.25
C THR A 24 9.92 4.40 -5.52
N SER A 25 9.52 4.69 -4.28
CA SER A 25 10.18 5.73 -3.47
C SER A 25 11.65 5.37 -3.19
N PHE A 26 11.93 4.11 -2.88
CA PHE A 26 13.29 3.62 -2.65
C PHE A 26 14.12 3.69 -3.93
N GLU A 27 13.60 3.19 -5.04
CA GLU A 27 14.26 3.23 -6.36
C GLU A 27 14.50 4.67 -6.85
N CYS A 28 13.59 5.60 -6.54
CA CYS A 28 13.73 7.01 -6.92
C CYS A 28 14.55 7.83 -5.93
N SER A 29 14.81 7.34 -4.70
CA SER A 29 15.47 8.13 -3.65
C SER A 29 16.86 8.63 -4.04
N VAL A 30 17.60 7.82 -4.80
CA VAL A 30 18.96 8.13 -5.25
C VAL A 30 18.98 9.06 -6.46
N LYS A 31 17.96 9.00 -7.32
CA LYS A 31 17.92 9.74 -8.61
C LYS A 31 17.07 11.00 -8.56
N ASN A 32 16.00 11.01 -7.78
CA ASN A 32 14.99 12.07 -7.75
C ASN A 32 14.32 12.12 -6.37
N SER A 33 14.94 12.88 -5.46
CA SER A 33 14.44 13.05 -4.08
C SER A 33 12.99 13.55 -4.03
N SER A 34 12.61 14.47 -4.93
CA SER A 34 11.23 14.97 -5.02
C SER A 34 10.21 13.87 -5.33
N LYS A 35 10.47 13.04 -6.35
CA LYS A 35 9.60 11.90 -6.70
C LYS A 35 9.54 10.84 -5.61
N SER A 36 10.65 10.64 -4.89
CA SER A 36 10.68 9.77 -3.71
C SER A 36 9.76 10.32 -2.60
N CYS A 37 9.84 11.62 -2.33
CA CYS A 37 9.01 12.29 -1.33
C CYS A 37 7.51 12.17 -1.67
N ASP A 38 7.12 12.43 -2.92
CA ASP A 38 5.74 12.28 -3.39
C ASP A 38 5.23 10.84 -3.28
N ALA A 39 6.05 9.86 -3.69
CA ALA A 39 5.69 8.45 -3.59
C ALA A 39 5.55 8.02 -2.13
N LYS A 40 6.40 8.53 -1.24
CA LYS A 40 6.37 8.27 0.19
C LYS A 40 5.14 8.91 0.85
N LYS A 41 4.77 10.14 0.48
CA LYS A 41 3.55 10.81 0.94
C LYS A 41 2.29 10.01 0.56
N LYS A 42 2.19 9.61 -0.71
CA LYS A 42 1.08 8.76 -1.18
C LYS A 42 1.04 7.40 -0.51
N ALA A 43 2.21 6.82 -0.18
CA ALA A 43 2.28 5.58 0.57
C ALA A 43 1.74 5.77 2.00
N SER A 44 2.05 6.88 2.67
CA SER A 44 1.52 7.18 4.00
C SER A 44 -0.01 7.28 4.01
N GLU A 45 -0.61 7.98 3.05
CA GLU A 45 -2.08 8.10 2.95
C GLU A 45 -2.75 6.72 2.79
N ILE A 46 -2.16 5.84 1.97
CA ILE A 46 -2.66 4.46 1.79
C ILE A 46 -2.46 3.62 3.05
N TYR A 47 -1.36 3.85 3.79
CA TYR A 47 -1.11 3.17 5.05
C TYR A 47 -2.16 3.53 6.10
N GLU A 48 -2.53 4.81 6.20
CA GLU A 48 -3.62 5.26 7.09
C GLU A 48 -4.95 4.60 6.71
N GLU A 49 -5.27 4.47 5.41
CA GLU A 49 -6.49 3.76 4.97
C GLU A 49 -6.43 2.26 5.32
N ILE A 50 -5.26 1.62 5.22
CA ILE A 50 -5.05 0.22 5.62
C ILE A 50 -5.29 0.06 7.12
N GLU A 51 -4.70 0.92 7.94
CA GLU A 51 -4.83 0.86 9.40
C GLU A 51 -6.27 1.12 9.84
N TYR A 52 -6.95 2.11 9.25
CA TYR A 52 -8.37 2.36 9.50
C TYR A 52 -9.23 1.13 9.18
N LEU A 53 -9.00 0.48 8.02
CA LEU A 53 -9.75 -0.71 7.62
C LEU A 53 -9.44 -1.92 8.51
N LYS A 54 -8.21 -2.06 9.01
CA LYS A 54 -7.85 -3.11 9.97
C LYS A 54 -8.54 -2.88 11.32
N LEU A 55 -8.48 -1.66 11.86
CA LEU A 55 -9.13 -1.29 13.12
C LEU A 55 -10.64 -1.52 13.04
N LYS A 56 -11.30 -1.03 11.99
CA LYS A 56 -12.74 -1.23 11.77
C LYS A 56 -13.14 -2.70 11.63
N ARG A 57 -12.22 -3.57 11.18
CA ARG A 57 -12.46 -5.02 11.09
C ARG A 57 -12.21 -5.74 12.42
N ALA A 58 -11.34 -5.20 13.28
CA ALA A 58 -11.06 -5.74 14.62
C ALA A 58 -12.15 -5.38 15.65
N ASP A 59 -12.88 -4.29 15.42
CA ASP A 59 -14.01 -3.82 16.24
C ASP A 59 -15.34 -4.56 15.96
N LYS A 60 -15.32 -5.65 15.17
CA LYS A 60 -16.51 -6.44 14.78
C LYS A 60 -16.32 -7.92 15.08
#